data_AF-A0A2D6AU20-F1
#
_entry.id   AF-A0A2D6AU20-F1
#
_cell.length_a   1.000
_cell.length_b   1.000
_cell.length_c   1.000
_cell.angle_alpha   90.00
_cell.angle_beta   90.00
_cell.angle_gamma   90.00
#
_symmetry.space_group_name_H-M   'P 1'
#
loop_
_entity.id
_entity.type
_entity.pdbx_description
1 polymer ?
#
loop_
_entity_poly.entity_id
_entity_poly.type
_entity_poly.pdbx_seq_one_letter_code
_entity_poly.pdbx_strand_id
1 'polypeptide(L)'
;MNYRISTYLTLGGTKEVISLPNSTYGEWIVLMNELPKYHINVFETASKSDAIIRGLIESGEMTIENIITEIIKQENISLRLQSTVNGIKLKSKIQELTIEPMPFKLLEHYVNDILPPWQLHPEINPLDMFWKMGKGEQELSRFTYYYNSLNNEERRNLESQFPEPRGWAGFYNP
;
A
#
# COMPACT_ATOMS: atom_id res chain seq x y z
N MET A 1 -12.40 -11.79 -4.03
CA MET A 1 -11.55 -12.50 -3.03
C MET A 1 -12.46 -13.11 -1.96
N ASN A 2 -12.05 -14.23 -1.36
CA ASN A 2 -12.80 -14.85 -0.28
C ASN A 2 -12.52 -14.13 1.05
N TYR A 3 -13.57 -13.72 1.76
CA TYR A 3 -13.48 -13.12 3.08
C TYR A 3 -14.24 -13.95 4.10
N ARG A 4 -13.84 -13.85 5.37
CA ARG A 4 -14.53 -14.49 6.49
C ARG A 4 -15.50 -13.49 7.10
N ILE A 5 -16.79 -13.79 7.03
CA ILE A 5 -17.83 -13.05 7.73
C ILE A 5 -18.11 -13.77 9.05
N SER A 6 -17.88 -13.08 10.16
CA SER A 6 -18.10 -13.60 11.51
C SER A 6 -19.13 -12.74 12.25
N THR A 7 -20.12 -13.39 12.88
CA THR A 7 -21.08 -12.71 13.75
C THR A 7 -20.68 -12.93 15.20
N TYR A 8 -20.56 -11.85 15.95
CA TYR A 8 -20.22 -11.84 17.38
C TYR A 8 -21.38 -11.33 18.21
N LEU A 9 -21.61 -11.93 19.37
CA LEU A 9 -22.40 -11.34 20.44
C LEU A 9 -21.49 -10.47 21.30
N THR A 10 -21.82 -9.17 21.38
CA THR A 10 -21.11 -8.17 22.18
C THR A 10 -22.06 -7.59 23.23
N LEU A 11 -21.54 -6.77 24.15
CA LEU A 11 -22.38 -6.08 25.14
C LEU A 11 -23.46 -5.19 24.50
N GLY A 12 -23.21 -4.66 23.29
CA GLY A 12 -24.14 -3.83 22.53
C GLY A 12 -25.06 -4.60 21.57
N GLY A 13 -25.11 -5.92 21.66
CA GLY A 13 -25.86 -6.79 20.75
C GLY A 13 -24.97 -7.50 19.73
N THR A 14 -25.57 -7.95 18.63
CA THR A 14 -24.85 -8.71 17.60
C THR A 14 -24.15 -7.80 16.61
N LYS A 15 -22.88 -8.08 16.34
CA LYS A 15 -22.05 -7.35 15.37
C LYS A 15 -21.50 -8.31 14.33
N GLU A 16 -21.64 -7.96 13.06
CA GLU A 16 -20.98 -8.66 11.96
C GLU A 16 -19.64 -8.01 11.62
N VAL A 17 -18.65 -8.85 11.33
CA VAL A 17 -17.27 -8.45 11.07
C VAL A 17 -16.77 -9.18 9.85
N ILE A 18 -16.15 -8.44 8.93
CA ILE A 18 -15.45 -9.01 7.79
C ILE A 18 -13.96 -9.06 8.14
N SER A 19 -13.37 -10.24 8.04
CA SER A 19 -11.94 -10.44 8.26
C SER A 19 -11.32 -11.19 7.09
N LEU A 20 -10.01 -11.09 6.96
CA LEU A 20 -9.25 -11.95 6.06
C LEU A 20 -9.34 -13.41 6.53
N PRO A 21 -9.37 -14.40 5.61
CA PRO A 21 -9.38 -15.82 5.98
C PRO A 21 -8.10 -16.22 6.73
N ASN A 22 -6.96 -15.70 6.27
CA ASN A 22 -5.64 -15.85 6.89
C ASN A 22 -5.15 -14.45 7.24
N SER A 23 -4.68 -14.25 8.47
CA SER A 23 -4.09 -12.97 8.89
C SER A 23 -2.59 -13.01 8.61
N THR A 24 -2.17 -12.44 7.48
CA THR A 24 -0.76 -12.18 7.18
C THR A 24 -0.48 -10.71 7.43
N TYR A 25 0.61 -10.39 8.13
CA TYR A 25 1.07 -8.99 8.22
C TYR A 25 1.36 -8.49 6.80
N GLY A 26 0.74 -7.40 6.35
CA GLY A 26 0.78 -6.98 4.94
C GLY A 26 -0.59 -6.92 4.25
N GLU A 27 -1.65 -7.36 4.93
CA GLU A 27 -3.02 -7.25 4.43
C GLU A 27 -3.96 -6.66 5.48
N TRP A 28 -4.78 -5.69 5.06
CA TRP A 28 -5.68 -4.98 5.98
C TRP A 28 -7.02 -4.65 5.34
N ILE A 29 -8.08 -4.75 6.15
CA ILE A 29 -9.39 -4.22 5.80
C ILE A 29 -9.52 -2.85 6.47
N VAL A 30 -9.80 -1.83 5.67
CA VAL A 30 -10.07 -0.46 6.13
C VAL A 30 -11.56 -0.24 6.15
N LEU A 31 -12.04 0.27 7.26
CA LEU A 31 -13.44 0.60 7.49
C LEU A 31 -13.61 2.10 7.27
N MET A 32 -14.63 2.47 6.49
CA MET A 32 -15.10 3.86 6.35
C MET A 32 -16.47 3.97 6.99
N ASN A 33 -16.65 4.93 7.90
CA ASN A 33 -17.91 5.11 8.64
C ASN A 33 -18.42 3.79 9.23
N GLU A 34 -17.54 3.08 9.94
CA GLU A 34 -17.78 1.77 10.56
C GLU A 34 -17.91 0.56 9.63
N LEU A 35 -18.03 0.74 8.31
CA LEU A 35 -18.28 -0.32 7.34
C LEU A 35 -17.02 -0.69 6.55
N PRO A 36 -16.77 -1.99 6.28
CA PRO A 36 -15.68 -2.43 5.41
C PRO A 36 -15.80 -1.78 4.03
N LYS A 37 -14.76 -1.02 3.66
CA LYS A 37 -14.78 -0.23 2.43
C LYS A 37 -13.58 -0.51 1.54
N TYR A 38 -12.39 -0.61 2.12
CA TYR A 38 -11.17 -0.86 1.36
C TYR A 38 -10.40 -2.09 1.84
N HIS A 39 -9.70 -2.71 0.91
CA HIS A 39 -8.77 -3.80 1.17
C HIS A 39 -7.39 -3.38 0.67
N ILE A 40 -6.41 -3.41 1.56
CA ILE A 40 -5.01 -3.13 1.26
C ILE A 40 -4.27 -4.47 1.24
N ASN A 41 -3.53 -4.74 0.17
CA ASN A 41 -2.70 -5.94 0.06
C ASN A 41 -1.34 -5.57 -0.56
N VAL A 42 -0.30 -5.50 0.27
CA VAL A 42 1.05 -5.12 -0.19
C VAL A 42 1.82 -6.25 -0.87
N PHE A 43 1.29 -7.48 -0.91
CA PHE A 43 1.94 -8.63 -1.54
C PHE A 43 1.57 -8.79 -3.00
N GLU A 44 0.28 -8.72 -3.32
CA GLU A 44 -0.21 -8.86 -4.69
C GLU A 44 -0.12 -7.53 -5.46
N THR A 45 -0.03 -6.38 -4.74
CA THR A 45 0.03 -5.02 -5.31
C THR A 45 -0.98 -4.83 -6.44
N ALA A 46 -2.24 -5.16 -6.18
CA ALA A 46 -3.32 -5.14 -7.17
C ALA A 46 -3.70 -3.71 -7.62
N SER A 47 -3.19 -2.68 -6.94
CA SER A 47 -3.43 -1.27 -7.24
C SER A 47 -2.20 -0.40 -7.01
N LYS A 48 -2.21 0.81 -7.60
CA LYS A 48 -1.21 1.86 -7.32
C LYS A 48 -1.11 2.21 -5.85
N SER A 49 -2.26 2.24 -5.18
CA SER A 49 -2.33 2.51 -3.74
C SER A 49 -1.60 1.45 -2.94
N ASP A 50 -1.78 0.18 -3.27
CA ASP A 50 -1.06 -0.92 -2.61
C ASP A 50 0.44 -0.82 -2.84
N ALA A 51 0.87 -0.44 -4.04
CA ALA A 51 2.27 -0.25 -4.37
C ALA A 51 2.92 0.91 -3.58
N ILE A 52 2.21 2.03 -3.42
CA ILE A 52 2.67 3.16 -2.58
C ILE A 52 2.77 2.72 -1.12
N ILE A 53 1.71 2.12 -0.58
CA ILE A 53 1.68 1.67 0.82
C ILE A 53 2.79 0.67 1.08
N ARG A 54 3.03 -0.27 0.14
CA ARG A 54 4.16 -1.20 0.21
C ARG A 54 5.48 -0.47 0.34
N GLY A 55 5.76 0.50 -0.55
CA GLY A 55 7.01 1.27 -0.53
C GLY A 55 7.21 2.05 0.78
N LEU A 56 6.14 2.63 1.34
CA LEU A 56 6.18 3.34 2.62
C LEU A 56 6.44 2.43 3.82
N ILE A 57 5.87 1.22 3.81
CA ILE A 57 6.06 0.23 4.89
C ILE A 57 7.46 -0.41 4.79
N GLU A 58 7.88 -0.83 3.59
CA GLU A 58 9.17 -1.52 3.41
C GLU A 58 10.38 -0.59 3.59
N SER A 59 10.24 0.70 3.29
CA SER A 59 11.26 1.70 3.63
C SER A 59 11.41 1.92 5.15
N GLY A 60 10.44 1.47 5.95
CA GLY A 60 10.39 1.74 7.38
C GLY A 60 10.02 3.18 7.73
N GLU A 61 9.62 4.00 6.75
CA GLU A 61 9.20 5.38 6.95
C GLU A 61 7.87 5.45 7.71
N MET A 62 6.95 4.52 7.43
CA MET A 62 5.61 4.53 7.99
C MET A 62 5.12 3.14 8.38
N THR A 63 4.24 3.10 9.38
CA THR A 63 3.37 1.95 9.61
C THR A 63 2.02 2.18 8.95
N ILE A 64 1.25 1.12 8.75
CA ILE A 64 -0.11 1.23 8.23
C ILE A 64 -1.00 2.13 9.11
N GLU A 65 -0.82 2.10 10.43
CA GLU A 65 -1.54 2.96 11.37
C GLU A 65 -1.21 4.43 11.15
N ASN A 66 0.06 4.76 10.91
CA ASN A 66 0.49 6.12 10.60
C ASN A 66 -0.10 6.60 9.28
N ILE A 67 -0.07 5.77 8.23
CA ILE A 67 -0.65 6.08 6.92
C ILE A 67 -2.14 6.42 7.06
N ILE A 68 -2.91 5.56 7.74
CA ILE A 68 -4.35 5.81 7.96
C ILE A 68 -4.58 7.09 8.77
N THR A 69 -3.76 7.34 9.78
CA THR A 69 -3.86 8.56 10.62
C THR A 69 -3.62 9.83 9.80
N GLU A 70 -2.61 9.84 8.92
CA GLU A 70 -2.32 10.98 8.05
C GLU A 70 -3.46 11.24 7.05
N ILE A 71 -4.00 10.19 6.43
CA ILE A 71 -5.14 10.31 5.50
C ILE A 71 -6.37 10.91 6.21
N ILE A 72 -6.69 10.44 7.42
CA ILE A 72 -7.80 10.98 8.23
C ILE A 72 -7.62 12.48 8.47
N LYS A 73 -6.39 12.90 8.81
CA LYS A 73 -6.04 14.29 9.10
C LYS A 73 -6.16 15.18 7.86
N GLN A 74 -5.72 14.71 6.70
CA GLN A 74 -5.71 15.49 5.46
C GLN A 74 -7.11 15.65 4.87
N GLU A 75 -7.88 14.56 4.84
CA GLU A 75 -9.14 14.49 4.08
C GLU A 75 -10.38 14.69 4.95
N ASN A 76 -10.21 14.78 6.27
CA ASN A 76 -11.30 14.92 7.24
C ASN A 76 -12.38 13.82 7.08
N ILE A 77 -11.93 12.57 6.90
CA ILE A 77 -12.78 11.38 6.73
C ILE A 77 -12.65 10.42 7.92
N SER A 78 -13.69 9.62 8.17
CA SER A 78 -13.64 8.58 9.19
C SER A 78 -13.12 7.27 8.60
N LEU A 79 -11.85 6.96 8.86
CA LEU A 79 -11.24 5.67 8.55
C LEU A 79 -10.77 4.96 9.82
N ARG A 80 -10.69 3.63 9.76
CA ARG A 80 -10.03 2.82 10.79
C ARG A 80 -9.62 1.47 10.22
N LEU A 81 -8.60 0.86 10.80
CA LEU A 81 -8.26 -0.53 10.51
C LEU A 81 -9.26 -1.46 11.21
N GLN A 82 -9.67 -2.51 10.51
CA GLN A 82 -10.48 -3.58 11.09
C GLN A 82 -9.68 -4.27 12.20
N SER A 83 -10.19 -4.20 13.42
CA SER A 83 -9.61 -4.86 14.60
C SER A 83 -10.40 -6.10 15.00
N THR A 84 -9.83 -6.87 15.92
CA THR A 84 -10.51 -7.98 16.57
C THR A 84 -11.70 -7.46 17.39
N VAL A 85 -12.81 -8.20 17.36
CA VAL A 85 -13.99 -7.85 18.16
C VAL A 85 -13.96 -8.61 19.46
N ASN A 86 -14.11 -7.87 20.56
CA ASN A 86 -14.30 -8.44 21.88
C ASN A 86 -15.76 -8.92 22.03
N GLY A 87 -15.97 -10.23 22.00
CA GLY A 87 -17.30 -10.84 22.08
C GLY A 87 -17.27 -12.34 21.81
N ILE A 88 -18.41 -12.99 21.99
CA ILE A 88 -18.55 -14.43 21.74
C ILE A 88 -18.89 -14.64 20.27
N LYS A 89 -18.03 -15.36 19.54
CA LYS A 89 -18.28 -15.70 18.14
C LYS A 89 -19.45 -16.68 18.04
N LEU A 90 -20.54 -16.27 17.40
CA LEU A 90 -21.75 -17.09 17.23
C LEU A 90 -21.67 -17.95 15.97
N LYS A 91 -21.24 -17.37 14.85
CA LYS A 91 -21.12 -18.05 13.55
C LYS A 91 -20.04 -17.44 12.68
N SER A 92 -19.57 -18.24 11.71
CA SER A 92 -18.61 -17.84 10.69
C SER A 92 -19.01 -18.44 9.35
N LYS A 93 -18.83 -17.70 8.26
CA LYS A 93 -18.86 -18.24 6.90
C LYS A 93 -17.75 -17.62 6.06
N ILE A 94 -17.28 -18.36 5.07
CA ILE A 94 -16.45 -17.81 3.99
C ILE A 94 -17.41 -17.37 2.89
N GLN A 95 -17.21 -16.17 2.37
CA GLN A 95 -18.00 -15.63 1.29
C GLN A 95 -17.09 -14.83 0.36
N GLU A 96 -17.28 -15.01 -0.94
CA GLU A 96 -16.65 -14.16 -1.94
C GLU A 96 -17.27 -12.76 -1.90
N LEU A 97 -16.42 -11.75 -1.74
CA LEU A 97 -16.80 -10.35 -1.79
C LEU A 97 -15.82 -9.58 -2.68
N THR A 98 -16.28 -8.43 -3.13
CA THR A 98 -15.44 -7.42 -3.78
C THR A 98 -15.30 -6.26 -2.82
N ILE A 99 -14.11 -6.09 -2.27
CA ILE A 99 -13.72 -4.91 -1.51
C ILE A 99 -12.66 -4.20 -2.33
N GLU A 100 -12.87 -2.93 -2.62
CA GLU A 100 -12.02 -2.15 -3.51
C GLU A 100 -10.68 -1.81 -2.83
N PRO A 101 -9.60 -1.57 -3.60
CA PRO A 101 -8.39 -0.99 -3.06
C PRO A 101 -8.65 0.43 -2.53
N MET A 102 -7.73 0.91 -1.70
CA MET A 102 -7.73 2.32 -1.30
C MET A 102 -7.70 3.24 -2.53
N PRO A 103 -8.46 4.36 -2.57
CA PRO A 103 -8.38 5.31 -3.67
C PRO A 103 -7.00 5.96 -3.75
N PHE A 104 -6.38 5.93 -4.94
CA PHE A 104 -5.05 6.50 -5.18
C PHE A 104 -4.95 7.98 -4.79
N LYS A 105 -6.03 8.74 -5.00
CA LYS A 105 -6.09 10.17 -4.65
C LYS A 105 -5.73 10.46 -3.19
N LEU A 106 -6.08 9.56 -2.27
CA LEU A 106 -5.76 9.73 -0.83
C LEU A 106 -4.25 9.61 -0.55
N LEU A 107 -3.49 9.03 -1.48
CA LEU A 107 -2.07 8.73 -1.34
C LEU A 107 -1.20 9.52 -2.34
N GLU A 108 -1.82 10.32 -3.20
CA GLU A 108 -1.15 11.02 -4.30
C GLU A 108 0.00 11.91 -3.81
N HIS A 109 -0.14 12.50 -2.62
CA HIS A 109 0.90 13.36 -2.02
C HIS A 109 2.20 12.60 -1.69
N TYR A 110 2.16 11.29 -1.42
CA TYR A 110 3.35 10.47 -1.13
C TYR A 110 4.21 10.19 -2.37
N VAL A 111 3.67 10.47 -3.56
CA VAL A 111 4.33 10.21 -4.84
C VAL A 111 5.30 11.31 -5.22
N ASN A 112 5.09 12.53 -4.72
CA ASN A 112 5.90 13.70 -5.09
C ASN A 112 7.39 13.52 -4.79
N ASP A 113 7.72 12.73 -3.76
CA ASP A 113 9.10 12.46 -3.34
C ASP A 113 9.67 11.16 -3.95
N ILE A 114 8.89 10.45 -4.78
CA ILE A 114 9.33 9.22 -5.44
C ILE A 114 10.07 9.58 -6.72
N LEU A 115 11.38 9.76 -6.61
CA LEU A 115 12.28 10.11 -7.70
C LEU A 115 13.12 8.91 -8.14
N PRO A 116 13.54 8.84 -9.42
CA PRO A 116 14.43 7.77 -9.86
C PRO A 116 15.81 7.87 -9.20
N PRO A 117 16.54 6.74 -9.09
CA PRO A 117 17.79 6.65 -8.34
C PRO A 117 18.83 7.73 -8.67
N TRP A 118 18.98 8.08 -9.95
CA TRP A 118 19.94 9.09 -10.41
C TRP A 118 19.53 10.54 -10.14
N GLN A 119 18.30 10.80 -9.70
CA GLN A 119 17.88 12.11 -9.21
C GLN A 119 18.13 12.24 -7.70
N LEU A 120 17.97 11.15 -6.94
CA LEU A 120 18.22 11.12 -5.51
C LEU A 120 19.71 11.13 -5.18
N HIS A 121 20.49 10.29 -5.86
CA HIS A 121 21.93 10.10 -5.63
C HIS A 121 22.70 10.08 -6.96
N PRO A 122 22.82 11.23 -7.65
CA PRO A 122 23.50 11.32 -8.95
C PRO A 122 24.98 10.94 -8.92
N GLU A 123 25.61 11.00 -7.75
CA GLU A 123 27.01 10.67 -7.52
C GLU A 123 27.28 9.18 -7.32
N ILE A 124 26.25 8.39 -7.01
CA ILE A 124 26.42 6.96 -6.69
C ILE A 124 26.34 6.13 -7.97
N ASN A 125 27.33 5.25 -8.16
CA ASN A 125 27.37 4.35 -9.30
C ASN A 125 26.20 3.34 -9.24
N PRO A 126 25.48 3.08 -10.35
CA PRO A 126 24.40 2.08 -10.36
C PRO A 126 24.80 0.66 -9.93
N LEU A 127 26.09 0.29 -10.01
CA LEU A 127 26.61 -1.00 -9.58
C LEU A 127 27.06 -1.04 -8.10
N ASP A 128 26.97 0.09 -7.40
CA ASP A 128 27.41 0.22 -6.01
C ASP A 128 26.58 -0.66 -5.07
N MET A 129 27.20 -1.12 -3.98
CA MET A 129 26.54 -1.91 -2.95
C MET A 129 25.45 -1.11 -2.22
N PHE A 130 25.53 0.23 -2.23
CA PHE A 130 24.50 1.12 -1.73
C PHE A 130 23.09 0.77 -2.24
N TRP A 131 22.95 0.38 -3.52
CA TRP A 131 21.66 0.02 -4.11
C TRP A 131 21.17 -1.38 -3.74
N LYS A 132 22.02 -2.19 -3.12
CA LYS A 132 21.74 -3.60 -2.77
C LYS A 132 21.45 -3.80 -1.29
N MET A 133 21.62 -2.77 -0.46
CA MET A 133 21.36 -2.87 0.97
C MET A 133 21.08 -1.50 1.61
N GLY A 134 20.18 -1.52 2.60
CA GLY A 134 19.90 -0.35 3.43
C GLY A 134 19.15 0.74 2.68
N LYS A 135 19.55 2.00 2.86
CA LYS A 135 18.79 3.15 2.37
C LYS A 135 18.62 3.17 0.85
N GLY A 136 19.69 2.88 0.09
CA GLY A 136 19.63 2.89 -1.37
C GLY A 136 18.69 1.80 -1.92
N GLU A 137 18.72 0.61 -1.33
CA GLU A 137 17.77 -0.47 -1.65
C GLU A 137 16.32 -0.06 -1.37
N GLN A 138 16.06 0.61 -0.24
CA GLN A 138 14.72 1.07 0.12
C GLN A 138 14.18 2.11 -0.88
N GLU A 139 14.99 3.12 -1.22
CA GLU A 139 14.62 4.16 -2.20
C GLU A 139 14.40 3.55 -3.60
N LEU A 140 15.29 2.65 -4.01
CA LEU A 140 15.16 1.92 -5.27
C LEU A 140 13.90 1.04 -5.31
N SER A 141 13.61 0.32 -4.25
CA SER A 141 12.43 -0.56 -4.14
C SER A 141 11.15 0.27 -4.18
N ARG A 142 11.09 1.38 -3.43
CA ARG A 142 9.95 2.31 -3.43
C ARG A 142 9.67 2.86 -4.83
N PHE A 143 10.71 3.32 -5.53
CA PHE A 143 10.58 3.76 -6.92
C PHE A 143 10.07 2.63 -7.83
N THR A 144 10.65 1.44 -7.70
CA THR A 144 10.32 0.27 -8.53
C THR A 144 8.86 -0.16 -8.33
N TYR A 145 8.37 -0.21 -7.08
CA TYR A 145 6.96 -0.53 -6.81
C TYR A 145 6.02 0.48 -7.43
N TYR A 146 6.30 1.77 -7.25
CA TYR A 146 5.49 2.83 -7.84
C TYR A 146 5.50 2.75 -9.38
N TYR A 147 6.68 2.70 -10.00
CA TYR A 147 6.82 2.62 -11.46
C TYR A 147 6.11 1.39 -12.06
N ASN A 148 6.24 0.23 -11.41
CA ASN A 148 5.58 -0.99 -11.85
C ASN A 148 4.04 -0.90 -11.73
N SER A 149 3.52 -0.07 -10.84
CA SER A 149 2.08 0.18 -10.71
C SER A 149 1.49 1.14 -11.75
N LEU A 150 2.34 1.87 -12.47
CA LEU A 150 1.93 2.83 -13.50
C LEU A 150 1.45 2.14 -14.78
N ASN A 151 0.52 2.79 -15.47
CA ASN A 151 0.12 2.38 -16.81
C ASN A 151 1.14 2.82 -17.87
N ASN A 152 1.00 2.33 -19.10
CA ASN A 152 1.95 2.62 -20.19
C ASN A 152 2.08 4.11 -20.53
N GLU A 153 1.03 4.91 -20.35
CA GLU A 153 1.09 6.35 -20.61
C GLU A 153 1.82 7.09 -19.51
N GLU A 154 1.53 6.77 -18.25
CA GLU A 154 2.19 7.33 -17.08
C GLU A 154 3.67 6.99 -17.03
N ARG A 155 4.05 5.75 -17.39
CA ARG A 155 5.46 5.35 -17.52
C ARG A 155 6.18 6.20 -18.56
N ARG A 156 5.61 6.35 -19.76
CA ARG A 156 6.18 7.21 -20.81
C ARG A 156 6.35 8.66 -20.36
N ASN A 157 5.35 9.21 -19.66
CA ASN A 157 5.44 10.57 -19.14
C ASN A 157 6.56 10.70 -18.11
N LEU A 158 6.69 9.72 -17.20
CA LEU A 158 7.75 9.68 -16.20
C LEU A 158 9.14 9.52 -16.84
N GLU A 159 9.29 8.59 -17.78
CA GLU A 159 10.53 8.37 -18.54
C GLU A 159 10.95 9.61 -19.33
N SER A 160 9.98 10.35 -19.90
CA SER A 160 10.23 11.61 -20.59
C SER A 160 10.66 12.73 -19.63
N GLN A 161 10.12 12.74 -18.40
CA GLN A 161 10.48 13.73 -17.38
C GLN A 161 11.87 13.44 -16.79
N PHE A 162 12.20 12.16 -16.62
CA PHE A 162 13.43 11.69 -16.02
C PHE A 162 14.15 10.70 -16.94
N PRO A 163 14.82 11.18 -18.01
CA PRO A 163 15.53 10.30 -18.92
C PRO A 163 16.69 9.58 -18.22
N GLU A 164 16.94 8.33 -18.62
CA GLU A 164 18.05 7.54 -18.10
C GLU A 164 19.40 8.17 -18.50
N PRO A 165 20.27 8.49 -17.54
CA PRO A 165 21.66 8.80 -17.85
C PRO A 165 22.39 7.52 -18.31
N ARG A 166 23.52 7.71 -19.01
CA ARG A 166 24.30 6.59 -19.61
C ARG A 166 24.61 5.43 -18.64
N GLY A 167 24.85 5.72 -17.36
CA GLY A 167 25.15 4.68 -16.36
C GLY A 167 23.94 3.83 -15.97
N TRP A 168 22.73 4.33 -16.18
CA TRP A 168 21.46 3.70 -15.81
C TRP A 168 20.70 3.18 -17.04
N ALA A 169 21.39 3.01 -18.17
CA ALA A 169 20.76 2.55 -19.41
C ALA A 169 20.09 1.19 -19.23
N GLY A 170 18.80 1.11 -19.59
CA GLY A 170 17.98 -0.10 -19.47
C GLY A 170 17.26 -0.23 -18.14
N PHE A 171 17.35 0.74 -17.23
CA PHE A 171 16.70 0.68 -15.92
C PHE A 171 15.17 0.53 -16.00
N TYR A 172 14.51 1.25 -16.92
CA TYR A 172 13.07 1.18 -17.14
C TYR A 172 12.62 -0.07 -17.90
N ASN A 173 13.57 -0.81 -18.49
CA ASN A 173 13.36 -2.05 -19.24
C ASN A 173 14.16 -3.21 -18.59
N PRO A 174 13.84 -3.61 -17.35
CA PRO A 174 14.58 -4.64 -16.62
C PRO A 174 14.42 -6.06 -17.20
#